data_AF-A0A2I1GV40-F1
#
_entry.id   AF-A0A2I1GV40-F1
#
_cell.length_a   1.000
_cell.length_b   1.000
_cell.length_c   1.000
_cell.angle_alpha   90.00
_cell.angle_beta   90.00
_cell.angle_gamma   90.00
#
_symmetry.space_group_name_H-M   'P 1'
#
loop_
_entity.id
_entity.type
_entity.pdbx_description
1 polymer ?
#
loop_
_entity_poly.entity_id
_entity_poly.type
_entity_poly.pdbx_seq_one_letter_code
_entity_poly.pdbx_strand_id
1 'polypeptide(L)'
;FISKATFDNIISKYISFLPENQQEKALINKNIFERIKKILLDPSNKEIDTKATRKWAKKRFILEEIGPGDYRIIVISDNKPVLIVEKMYEVLCRTHAEIDNHAGQKQLWESIKQN
;
A
#
# COMPACT_ATOMS: atom_id res chain seq x y z
N PHE A 1 6.98 0.18 21.31
CA PHE A 1 6.94 -0.15 19.86
C PHE A 1 8.30 0.18 19.21
N ILE A 2 8.65 -0.41 18.06
CA ILE A 2 9.95 -0.13 17.39
C ILE A 2 10.05 1.33 16.94
N SER A 3 11.26 1.87 16.82
CA SER A 3 11.47 3.24 16.31
C SER A 3 11.20 3.33 14.81
N LYS A 4 10.89 4.54 14.32
CA LYS A 4 10.72 4.81 12.88
C LYS A 4 11.98 4.44 12.08
N ALA A 5 13.16 4.80 12.58
CA ALA A 5 14.42 4.47 11.93
C ALA A 5 14.65 2.95 11.84
N THR A 6 14.27 2.19 12.88
CA THR A 6 14.31 0.73 12.87
C THR A 6 13.35 0.16 11.83
N PHE A 7 12.12 0.68 11.77
CA PHE A 7 11.13 0.29 10.76
C PHE A 7 11.64 0.54 9.33
N ASP A 8 12.14 1.74 9.06
CA ASP A 8 12.65 2.11 7.73
C ASP A 8 13.82 1.22 7.30
N ASN A 9 14.70 0.86 8.24
CA ASN A 9 15.80 -0.09 8.00
C ASN A 9 15.26 -1.50 7.66
N ILE A 10 14.25 -1.98 8.39
CA ILE A 10 13.60 -3.26 8.09
C ILE A 10 12.99 -3.27 6.68
N ILE A 11 12.27 -2.21 6.31
CA ILE A 11 11.65 -2.08 4.98
C ILE A 11 12.73 -2.04 3.89
N SER A 12 13.76 -1.22 4.07
CA SER A 12 14.87 -1.09 3.13
C SER A 12 15.59 -2.44 2.91
N LYS A 13 15.92 -3.14 4.00
CA LYS A 13 16.51 -4.48 3.93
C LYS A 13 15.62 -5.46 3.20
N TYR A 14 14.33 -5.53 3.56
CA TYR A 14 13.36 -6.41 2.90
C TYR A 14 13.33 -6.19 1.39
N ILE A 15 13.21 -4.94 0.94
CA ILE A 15 13.20 -4.60 -0.48
C ILE A 15 14.52 -4.99 -1.14
N SER A 16 15.66 -4.72 -0.51
CA SER A 16 16.99 -5.03 -1.07
C SER A 16 17.24 -6.53 -1.29
N PHE A 17 16.55 -7.40 -0.55
CA PHE A 17 16.65 -8.85 -0.73
C PHE A 17 15.79 -9.38 -1.89
N LEU A 18 14.91 -8.56 -2.46
CA LEU A 18 14.08 -8.96 -3.59
C LEU A 18 14.82 -8.74 -4.92
N PRO A 19 14.57 -9.59 -5.94
CA PRO A 19 15.03 -9.32 -7.31
C PRO A 19 14.56 -7.94 -7.78
N GLU A 20 15.39 -7.21 -8.53
CA GLU A 20 15.14 -5.83 -8.98
C GLU A 20 13.77 -5.66 -9.64
N ASN A 21 13.37 -6.62 -10.48
CA ASN A 21 12.08 -6.63 -11.17
C ASN A 21 10.85 -6.83 -10.25
N GLN A 22 11.06 -7.18 -8.98
CA GLN A 22 10.03 -7.34 -7.96
C GLN A 22 10.01 -6.18 -6.95
N GLN A 23 11.12 -5.47 -6.76
CA GLN A 23 11.26 -4.42 -5.75
C GLN A 23 10.21 -3.32 -5.89
N GLU A 24 9.99 -2.82 -7.11
CA GLU A 24 9.06 -1.71 -7.38
C GLU A 24 7.61 -2.04 -6.98
N LYS A 25 7.23 -3.31 -7.06
CA LYS A 25 5.85 -3.78 -6.83
C LYS A 25 5.68 -4.53 -5.50
N ALA A 26 6.75 -4.69 -4.74
CA ALA A 26 6.75 -5.40 -3.46
C ALA A 26 5.95 -4.63 -2.41
N LEU A 27 6.14 -3.31 -2.35
CA LEU A 27 5.41 -2.41 -1.47
C LEU A 27 5.00 -1.17 -2.26
N ILE A 28 3.75 -0.73 -2.07
CA ILE A 28 3.22 0.45 -2.76
C ILE A 28 3.69 1.70 -2.02
N ASN A 29 4.64 2.43 -2.58
CA ASN A 29 5.00 3.78 -2.13
C ASN A 29 4.08 4.84 -2.75
N LYS A 30 4.24 6.10 -2.33
CA LYS A 30 3.46 7.22 -2.86
C LYS A 30 3.57 7.36 -4.38
N ASN A 31 4.75 7.17 -4.96
CA ASN A 31 4.96 7.33 -6.40
C ASN A 31 4.17 6.30 -7.22
N ILE A 32 4.26 5.02 -6.88
CA ILE A 32 3.50 3.98 -7.59
C ILE A 32 2.00 4.08 -7.33
N PHE A 33 1.60 4.52 -6.13
CA PHE A 33 0.20 4.82 -5.81
C PHE A 33 -0.39 5.88 -6.75
N GLU A 34 0.29 7.01 -6.94
CA GLU A 34 -0.17 8.08 -7.85
C GLU A 34 -0.22 7.62 -9.31
N ARG A 35 0.75 6.79 -9.73
CA ARG A 35 0.75 6.20 -11.08
C ARG A 35 -0.45 5.28 -11.27
N ILE A 36 -0.74 4.39 -10.31
CA ILE A 36 -1.94 3.54 -10.32
C ILE A 36 -3.20 4.42 -10.39
N LYS A 37 -3.30 5.46 -9.55
CA LYS A 37 -4.45 6.38 -9.54
C LYS A 37 -4.68 7.01 -10.90
N LYS A 38 -3.64 7.57 -11.53
CA LYS A 38 -3.72 8.14 -12.90
C LYS A 38 -4.18 7.12 -13.94
N ILE A 39 -3.65 5.91 -13.89
CA ILE A 39 -4.03 4.83 -14.81
C ILE A 39 -5.50 4.43 -14.64
N LEU A 40 -6.01 4.41 -13.41
CA LEU A 40 -7.39 4.02 -13.15
C LEU A 40 -8.40 5.14 -13.41
N LEU A 41 -8.00 6.41 -13.26
CA LEU A 41 -8.81 7.58 -13.63
C LEU A 41 -9.02 7.66 -15.15
N ASP A 42 -8.01 7.30 -15.94
CA ASP A 42 -8.09 7.30 -17.41
C ASP A 42 -7.51 5.99 -18.00
N PRO A 43 -8.27 4.88 -17.93
CA PRO A 43 -7.78 3.54 -18.28
C PRO A 43 -7.53 3.32 -19.77
N SER A 44 -8.03 4.22 -20.61
CA SER A 44 -7.94 4.20 -22.08
C SER A 44 -6.69 4.91 -22.59
N ASN A 45 -6.15 5.85 -21.82
CA ASN A 45 -4.99 6.64 -22.20
C ASN A 45 -3.71 5.80 -22.26
N LYS A 46 -3.03 5.92 -23.41
CA LYS A 46 -1.84 5.13 -23.74
C LYS A 46 -0.52 5.78 -23.36
N GLU A 47 -0.55 7.08 -23.09
CA GLU A 47 0.61 7.88 -22.71
C GLU A 47 0.88 7.80 -21.19
N ILE A 48 -0.11 7.36 -20.40
CA ILE A 48 0.06 7.16 -18.95
C ILE A 48 0.83 5.85 -18.71
N ASP A 49 2.13 5.95 -18.48
CA ASP A 49 2.98 4.82 -18.09
C ASP A 49 3.13 3.70 -19.15
N THR A 50 3.96 2.71 -18.84
CA THR A 50 4.21 1.58 -19.73
C THR A 50 2.98 0.67 -19.87
N LYS A 51 2.87 -0.03 -21.01
CA LYS A 51 1.83 -1.04 -21.26
C LYS A 51 1.80 -2.11 -20.15
N ALA A 52 2.96 -2.52 -19.66
CA ALA A 52 3.09 -3.53 -18.61
C ALA A 52 2.54 -3.02 -17.27
N THR A 53 2.91 -1.81 -16.85
CA THR A 53 2.39 -1.17 -15.63
C THR A 53 0.88 -0.99 -15.73
N ARG A 54 0.38 -0.47 -16.85
CA ARG A 54 -1.07 -0.27 -17.05
C ARG A 54 -1.86 -1.57 -16.97
N LYS A 55 -1.38 -2.64 -17.62
CA LYS A 55 -2.03 -3.95 -17.57
C LYS A 55 -2.01 -4.51 -16.15
N TRP A 56 -0.91 -4.35 -15.43
CA TRP A 56 -0.78 -4.79 -14.04
C TRP A 56 -1.72 -4.01 -13.12
N ALA A 57 -1.73 -2.68 -13.19
CA ALA A 57 -2.56 -1.82 -12.34
C ALA A 57 -4.05 -2.15 -12.51
N LYS A 58 -4.55 -2.18 -13.75
CA LYS A 58 -5.94 -2.54 -14.06
C LYS A 58 -6.34 -3.96 -13.65
N LYS A 59 -5.37 -4.87 -13.56
CA LYS A 59 -5.60 -6.27 -13.14
C LYS A 59 -5.62 -6.42 -11.61
N ARG A 60 -4.95 -5.53 -10.87
CA ARG A 60 -4.71 -5.68 -9.43
C ARG A 60 -5.57 -4.74 -8.59
N PHE A 61 -6.00 -3.62 -9.14
CA PHE A 61 -6.64 -2.56 -8.38
C PHE A 61 -7.89 -2.01 -9.07
N ILE A 62 -8.79 -1.47 -8.26
CA ILE A 62 -9.90 -0.62 -8.69
C ILE A 62 -9.84 0.72 -7.97
N LEU A 63 -10.48 1.72 -8.55
CA LEU A 63 -10.61 3.05 -7.97
C LEU A 63 -12.05 3.21 -7.48
N GLU A 64 -12.20 3.56 -6.22
CA GLU A 64 -13.48 3.83 -5.55
C GLU A 64 -13.54 5.32 -5.24
N GLU A 65 -14.60 6.00 -5.71
CA GLU A 65 -14.86 7.39 -5.33
C GLU A 65 -15.56 7.41 -3.96
N ILE A 66 -14.92 8.01 -2.96
CA ILE A 66 -15.41 8.08 -1.57
C ILE A 66 -16.05 9.44 -1.26
N GLY A 67 -15.85 10.42 -2.13
CA GLY A 67 -16.47 11.74 -2.13
C GLY A 67 -16.14 12.47 -3.43
N PRO A 68 -16.79 13.59 -3.76
CA PRO A 68 -16.56 14.29 -5.02
C PRO A 68 -15.08 14.62 -5.24
N GLY A 69 -14.44 13.93 -6.18
CA GLY A 69 -13.01 14.09 -6.49
C GLY A 69 -12.03 13.44 -5.49
N ASP A 70 -12.53 12.74 -4.46
CA ASP A 70 -11.73 11.96 -3.52
C ASP A 70 -11.85 10.48 -3.81
N TYR A 71 -10.70 9.82 -3.95
CA TYR A 71 -10.62 8.45 -4.45
C TYR A 71 -9.72 7.59 -3.59
N ARG A 72 -10.21 6.38 -3.37
CA ARG A 72 -9.50 5.29 -2.68
C ARG A 72 -9.14 4.21 -3.69
N ILE A 73 -7.92 3.70 -3.63
CA ILE A 73 -7.50 2.54 -4.43
C ILE A 73 -7.73 1.27 -3.60
N ILE A 74 -8.46 0.31 -4.17
CA ILE A 74 -8.78 -0.97 -3.54
C ILE A 74 -8.01 -2.09 -4.27
N VAL A 75 -7.44 -3.03 -3.52
CA VAL A 75 -6.85 -4.26 -4.05
C VAL A 75 -7.95 -5.26 -4.38
N ILE A 76 -8.01 -5.73 -5.63
CA ILE A 76 -9.10 -6.59 -6.12
C ILE A 76 -9.16 -7.93 -5.37
N SER A 77 -8.01 -8.56 -5.08
CA SER A 77 -7.98 -9.90 -4.47
C SER A 77 -8.47 -9.91 -3.03
N ASP A 78 -8.27 -8.81 -2.32
CA ASP A 78 -8.44 -8.75 -0.86
C ASP A 78 -9.60 -7.82 -0.46
N ASN A 79 -10.13 -7.05 -1.42
CA ASN A 79 -11.14 -6.01 -1.23
C ASN A 79 -10.80 -5.02 -0.11
N LYS A 80 -9.54 -4.59 -0.06
CA LYS A 80 -9.01 -3.67 0.97
C LYS A 80 -8.33 -2.45 0.37
N PRO A 81 -8.36 -1.30 1.06
CA PRO A 81 -7.63 -0.11 0.64
C PRO A 81 -6.12 -0.36 0.60
N VAL A 82 -5.47 0.25 -0.38
CA VAL A 82 -4.01 0.26 -0.46
C VAL A 82 -3.46 1.18 0.63
N LEU A 83 -2.66 0.60 1.53
CA LEU A 83 -1.84 1.34 2.50
C LEU A 83 -0.46 1.61 1.92
N ILE A 84 -0.11 2.89 1.74
CA ILE A 84 1.22 3.26 1.23
C ILE A 84 2.29 3.12 2.31
N VAL A 85 3.52 2.77 1.90
CA VAL A 85 4.68 2.56 2.79
C VAL A 85 4.90 3.71 3.76
N GLU A 86 4.78 4.94 3.27
CA GLU A 86 5.00 6.16 4.03
C GLU A 86 4.03 6.29 5.22
N LYS A 87 2.85 5.66 5.12
CA LYS A 87 1.81 5.63 6.17
C LYS A 87 1.80 4.37 7.01
N MET A 88 2.51 3.31 6.60
CA MET A 88 2.52 2.03 7.32
C MET A 88 2.95 2.16 8.78
N TYR A 89 4.05 2.87 9.06
CA TYR A 89 4.53 3.04 10.44
C TYR A 89 3.52 3.76 11.33
N GLU A 90 2.89 4.82 10.82
CA GLU A 90 1.88 5.58 11.55
C GLU A 90 0.67 4.71 11.90
N VAL A 91 0.16 3.94 10.93
CA VAL A 91 -0.95 3.00 11.13
C VAL A 91 -0.58 1.90 12.13
N LEU A 92 0.62 1.36 12.04
CA LEU A 92 1.13 0.35 12.98
C LEU A 92 1.19 0.89 14.42
N CYS A 93 1.75 2.09 14.61
CA CYS A 93 1.83 2.74 15.92
C CYS A 93 0.46 3.05 16.49
N ARG A 94 -0.43 3.62 15.67
CA ARG A 94 -1.79 3.96 16.10
C ARG A 94 -2.55 2.71 16.51
N THR A 95 -2.56 1.68 15.66
CA THR A 95 -3.24 0.41 15.97
C THR A 95 -2.66 -0.23 17.23
N HIS A 96 -1.34 -0.18 17.41
CA HIS A 96 -0.70 -0.69 18.64
C HIS A 96 -1.11 0.08 19.90
N ALA A 97 -1.31 1.39 19.81
CA ALA A 97 -1.77 2.21 20.92
C ALA A 97 -3.26 2.02 21.24
N GLU A 98 -4.08 1.73 20.22
CA GLU A 98 -5.52 1.50 20.35
C GLU A 98 -5.87 0.10 20.89
N ILE A 99 -5.00 -0.89 20.67
CA ILE A 99 -5.21 -2.21 21.26
C ILE A 99 -4.80 -2.15 22.74
N ASP A 100 -5.79 -2.08 23.61
CA ASP A 100 -5.59 -2.16 25.06
C ASP A 100 -4.79 -3.41 25.43
N ASN A 101 -3.82 -3.23 26.33
CA ASN A 101 -3.12 -4.30 27.06
C ASN A 101 -1.90 -4.97 26.39
N HIS A 102 -1.00 -4.20 25.75
CA HIS A 102 0.27 -4.70 25.21
C HIS A 102 0.11 -6.00 24.40
N ALA A 103 -1.00 -6.05 23.67
CA ALA A 103 -1.34 -7.12 22.75
C ALA A 103 -0.13 -7.49 21.90
N GLY A 104 0.23 -8.77 21.94
CA GLY A 104 1.37 -9.28 21.19
C GLY A 104 1.18 -9.11 19.69
N GLN A 105 2.25 -9.40 18.93
CA GLN A 105 2.29 -9.28 17.47
C GLN A 105 1.05 -9.85 16.76
N LYS A 106 0.52 -11.00 17.22
CA LYS A 106 -0.64 -11.66 16.60
C LYS A 106 -1.89 -10.76 16.57
N GLN A 107 -2.24 -10.19 17.72
CA GLN A 107 -3.44 -9.34 17.86
C GLN A 107 -3.30 -8.02 17.11
N LEU A 108 -2.08 -7.46 17.07
CA LEU A 108 -1.78 -6.31 16.21
C LEU A 108 -2.07 -6.62 14.74
N TRP A 109 -1.58 -7.76 14.23
CA TRP A 109 -1.82 -8.16 12.84
C TRP A 109 -3.30 -8.44 12.53
N GLU A 110 -4.03 -9.02 13.49
CA GLU A 110 -5.47 -9.24 13.34
C GLU A 110 -6.22 -7.90 13.22
N SER A 111 -5.89 -6.92 14.08
CA SER A 111 -6.51 -5.59 14.06
C SER A 111 -6.19 -4.79 12.80
N ILE A 112 -4.95 -4.87 12.29
CA ILE A 112 -4.57 -4.21 11.03
C ILE A 112 -5.34 -4.79 9.84
N LYS A 113 -5.63 -6.10 9.86
CA LYS A 113 -6.38 -6.74 8.77
C LYS A 113 -7.87 -6.39 8.80
N GLN A 114 -8.42 -5.94 9.92
CA GLN A 114 -9.82 -5.57 10.05
C GLN A 114 -10.10 -4.12 9.64
N ASN A 115 -9.07 -3.28 9.67
CA ASN A 115 -9.08 -1.92 9.10
C ASN A 115 -8.82 -1.92 7.59
#